data_AF-A0A3B4VHJ3-F1
#
_entry.id   AF-A0A3B4VHJ3-F1
#
_cell.length_a   1.000
_cell.length_b   1.000
_cell.length_c   1.000
_cell.angle_alpha   90.00
_cell.angle_beta   90.00
_cell.angle_gamma   90.00
#
_symmetry.space_group_name_H-M   'P 1'
#
loop_
_entity.id
_entity.type
_entity.pdbx_description
1 polymer ?
#
loop_
_entity_poly.entity_id
_entity_poly.type
_entity_poly.pdbx_seq_one_letter_code
_entity_poly.pdbx_strand_id
1 'polypeptide(L)'
;MSKVQGGMKCLKYLLFIFNFIFWLSGLLVLAVGLWLRFDPETVELLTDDGAPDTFFIAVYILLGAGGLMMIVGFFGCFGAVRESQCLLASFFACLMIIFGAEISAGVFGFINKEQIVEEVQKFYSSSIADATNSNSTAIALIYHRTVSKTSNSSCNFLNEKLHIIGYIGIGIAGVMIIGMIFSMVLCCAIRNSREVI
;
A
#
# COMPACT_ATOMS: atom_id res chain seq x y z
N MET A 1 -0.96 -41.72 -14.04
CA MET A 1 -1.73 -41.11 -12.92
C MET A 1 -0.73 -40.66 -11.86
N SER A 2 -0.16 -39.47 -12.01
CA SER A 2 0.98 -38.99 -11.24
C SER A 2 0.55 -38.33 -9.93
N LYS A 3 1.26 -38.66 -8.86
CA LYS A 3 0.99 -38.35 -7.44
C LYS A 3 1.15 -36.87 -7.05
N VAL A 4 1.02 -35.93 -8.00
CA VAL A 4 1.34 -34.49 -7.85
C VAL A 4 0.11 -33.59 -7.72
N GLN A 5 -1.10 -34.16 -7.71
CA GLN A 5 -2.34 -33.39 -7.87
C GLN A 5 -2.84 -32.68 -6.59
N GLY A 6 -2.37 -33.08 -5.40
CA GLY A 6 -2.77 -32.48 -4.12
C GLY A 6 -2.07 -31.14 -3.84
N GLY A 7 -0.74 -31.09 -4.02
CA GLY A 7 0.06 -29.89 -3.73
C GLY A 7 -0.28 -28.70 -4.62
N MET A 8 -0.52 -28.95 -5.91
CA MET A 8 -0.88 -27.89 -6.87
C MET A 8 -2.23 -27.24 -6.55
N LYS A 9 -3.20 -28.04 -6.08
CA LYS A 9 -4.51 -27.51 -5.65
C LYS A 9 -4.37 -26.63 -4.41
N CYS A 10 -3.56 -27.04 -3.42
CA CYS A 10 -3.27 -26.20 -2.26
C CYS A 10 -2.65 -24.86 -2.67
N LEU A 11 -1.64 -24.88 -3.55
CA LEU A 11 -0.96 -23.68 -4.02
C LEU A 11 -1.92 -22.73 -4.76
N LYS A 12 -2.81 -23.27 -5.60
CA LYS A 12 -3.85 -22.51 -6.30
C LYS A 12 -4.81 -21.81 -5.33
N TYR A 13 -5.29 -22.54 -4.31
CA TYR A 13 -6.19 -21.97 -3.29
C TYR A 13 -5.49 -20.93 -2.42
N LEU A 14 -4.24 -21.17 -2.00
CA LEU A 14 -3.46 -20.19 -1.23
C LEU A 14 -3.23 -18.91 -2.03
N LEU A 15 -2.85 -19.02 -3.31
CA LEU A 15 -2.65 -17.85 -4.17
C LEU A 15 -3.97 -17.09 -4.39
N PHE A 16 -5.09 -17.81 -4.57
CA PHE A 16 -6.40 -17.19 -4.71
C PHE A 16 -6.85 -16.46 -3.44
N ILE A 17 -6.82 -17.11 -2.28
CA ILE A 17 -7.26 -16.53 -1.00
C ILE A 17 -6.40 -15.31 -0.66
N PHE A 18 -5.08 -15.44 -0.79
CA PHE A 18 -4.16 -14.35 -0.50
C PHE A 18 -4.42 -13.13 -1.40
N ASN A 19 -4.49 -13.33 -2.73
CA ASN A 19 -4.77 -12.24 -3.66
C ASN A 19 -6.18 -11.66 -3.48
N PHE A 20 -7.15 -12.47 -3.04
CA PHE A 20 -8.51 -12.00 -2.77
C PHE A 20 -8.55 -11.07 -1.56
N ILE A 21 -7.79 -11.38 -0.51
CA ILE A 21 -7.63 -10.48 0.65
C ILE A 21 -6.97 -9.17 0.23
N PHE A 22 -5.91 -9.22 -0.59
CA PHE A 22 -5.25 -8.03 -1.14
C PHE A 22 -6.17 -7.19 -2.03
N TRP A 23 -7.05 -7.85 -2.79
CA TRP A 23 -8.04 -7.18 -3.61
C TRP A 23 -9.07 -6.43 -2.75
N LEU A 24 -9.57 -7.07 -1.68
CA LEU A 24 -10.50 -6.44 -0.73
C LEU A 24 -9.84 -5.29 0.05
N SER A 25 -8.59 -5.44 0.47
CA SER A 25 -7.87 -4.35 1.13
C SER A 25 -7.63 -3.17 0.19
N GLY A 26 -7.30 -3.42 -1.08
CA GLY A 26 -7.22 -2.38 -2.11
C GLY A 26 -8.53 -1.63 -2.30
N LEU A 27 -9.66 -2.34 -2.32
CA LEU A 27 -10.99 -1.74 -2.40
C LEU A 27 -11.29 -0.86 -1.17
N LEU A 28 -10.94 -1.33 0.03
CA LEU A 28 -11.12 -0.55 1.26
C LEU A 28 -10.27 0.73 1.26
N VAL A 29 -9.01 0.63 0.85
CA VAL A 29 -8.11 1.81 0.75
C VAL A 29 -8.63 2.80 -0.28
N LEU A 30 -9.11 2.33 -1.44
CA LEU A 30 -9.78 3.18 -2.42
C LEU A 30 -11.03 3.85 -1.85
N ALA A 31 -11.87 3.11 -1.14
CA ALA A 31 -13.09 3.66 -0.54
C ALA A 31 -12.75 4.80 0.44
N VAL A 32 -11.73 4.62 1.29
CA VAL A 32 -11.25 5.67 2.20
C VAL A 32 -10.66 6.85 1.42
N GLY A 33 -9.83 6.61 0.40
CA GLY A 33 -9.27 7.69 -0.43
C GLY A 33 -10.32 8.48 -1.19
N LEU A 34 -11.37 7.82 -1.69
CA LEU A 34 -12.49 8.47 -2.35
C LEU A 34 -13.35 9.24 -1.34
N TRP A 35 -13.58 8.68 -0.15
CA TRP A 35 -14.27 9.38 0.93
C TRP A 35 -13.58 10.70 1.28
N LEU A 36 -12.25 10.66 1.49
CA LEU A 36 -11.43 11.85 1.75
C LEU A 36 -11.47 12.87 0.61
N ARG A 37 -11.79 12.45 -0.62
CA ARG A 37 -11.83 13.32 -1.80
C ARG A 37 -13.20 13.92 -2.10
N PHE A 38 -14.28 13.22 -1.74
CA PHE A 38 -15.65 13.59 -2.14
C PHE A 38 -16.54 14.07 -1.01
N ASP A 39 -16.13 13.88 0.23
CA ASP A 39 -16.90 14.36 1.38
C ASP A 39 -16.79 15.90 1.46
N PRO A 40 -17.92 16.63 1.35
CA PRO A 40 -17.92 18.09 1.23
C PRO A 40 -17.46 18.77 2.51
N GLU A 41 -17.72 18.21 3.69
CA GLU A 41 -17.17 18.73 4.95
C GLU A 41 -15.65 18.62 4.92
N THR A 42 -15.14 17.49 4.44
CA THR A 42 -13.69 17.27 4.32
C THR A 42 -13.08 18.22 3.29
N VAL A 43 -13.71 18.43 2.14
CA VAL A 43 -13.18 19.30 1.06
C VAL A 43 -13.32 20.78 1.36
N GLU A 44 -14.39 21.24 2.01
CA GLU A 44 -14.53 22.64 2.45
C GLU A 44 -13.50 22.98 3.52
N LEU A 45 -13.26 22.09 4.48
CA LEU A 45 -12.15 22.22 5.44
C LEU A 45 -10.78 22.31 4.74
N LEU A 46 -10.64 21.67 3.58
CA LEU A 46 -9.41 21.66 2.77
C LEU A 46 -9.32 22.83 1.76
N THR A 47 -10.35 23.67 1.60
CA THR A 47 -10.36 24.72 0.56
C THR A 47 -10.45 26.14 1.14
N ASP A 48 -11.05 26.31 2.33
CA ASP A 48 -11.35 27.63 2.90
C ASP A 48 -10.11 28.39 3.44
N ASP A 49 -9.07 27.68 3.89
CA ASP A 49 -7.89 28.29 4.55
C ASP A 49 -6.59 28.31 3.71
N GLY A 50 -6.69 28.14 2.38
CA GLY A 50 -5.52 28.14 1.49
C GLY A 50 -4.63 26.90 1.70
N ALA A 51 -5.22 25.71 1.68
CA ALA A 51 -4.56 24.48 2.03
C ALA A 51 -3.30 24.21 1.19
N PRO A 52 -2.23 23.66 1.80
CA PRO A 52 -1.03 23.28 1.08
C PRO A 52 -1.32 22.08 0.16
N ASP A 53 -0.82 22.15 -1.07
CA ASP A 53 -0.90 21.09 -2.10
C ASP A 53 -0.52 19.68 -1.60
N THR A 54 0.26 19.60 -0.52
CA THR A 54 0.77 18.37 0.12
C THR A 54 -0.33 17.42 0.60
N PHE A 55 -1.48 17.90 1.07
CA PHE A 55 -2.57 17.00 1.52
C PHE A 55 -3.24 16.31 0.33
N PHE A 56 -3.56 17.06 -0.73
CA PHE A 56 -4.11 16.49 -1.95
C PHE A 56 -3.16 15.47 -2.57
N ILE A 57 -1.86 15.75 -2.56
CA ILE A 57 -0.82 14.80 -3.01
C ILE A 57 -0.94 13.47 -2.25
N ALA A 58 -1.09 13.48 -0.92
CA ALA A 58 -1.22 12.26 -0.13
C ALA A 58 -2.49 11.46 -0.45
N VAL A 59 -3.64 12.15 -0.63
CA VAL A 59 -4.90 11.49 -1.02
C VAL A 59 -4.77 10.87 -2.42
N TYR A 60 -4.11 11.53 -3.37
CA TYR A 60 -3.83 10.96 -4.69
C TYR A 60 -2.89 9.75 -4.62
N ILE A 61 -1.86 9.78 -3.76
CA ILE A 61 -0.99 8.62 -3.53
C ILE A 61 -1.79 7.45 -2.94
N LEU A 62 -2.70 7.72 -1.99
CA LEU A 62 -3.56 6.70 -1.39
C LEU A 62 -4.51 6.06 -2.41
N LEU A 63 -5.13 6.89 -3.26
CA LEU A 63 -5.97 6.42 -4.37
C LEU A 63 -5.18 5.60 -5.39
N GLY A 64 -3.98 6.08 -5.76
CA GLY A 64 -3.08 5.37 -6.67
C GLY A 64 -2.63 4.02 -6.11
N ALA A 65 -2.22 3.98 -4.85
CA ALA A 65 -1.81 2.76 -4.17
C ALA A 65 -2.97 1.76 -4.04
N GLY A 66 -4.15 2.22 -3.62
CA GLY A 66 -5.36 1.39 -3.55
C GLY A 66 -5.77 0.81 -4.90
N GLY A 67 -5.74 1.63 -5.95
CA GLY A 67 -6.03 1.21 -7.32
C GLY A 67 -5.03 0.19 -7.84
N LEU A 68 -3.74 0.42 -7.62
CA LEU A 68 -2.69 -0.53 -7.98
C LEU A 68 -2.87 -1.87 -7.27
N MET A 69 -3.14 -1.86 -5.96
CA MET A 69 -3.42 -3.08 -5.18
C MET A 69 -4.65 -3.82 -5.73
N MET A 70 -5.72 -3.10 -6.10
CA MET A 70 -6.92 -3.69 -6.70
C MET A 70 -6.62 -4.35 -8.05
N ILE A 71 -5.87 -3.69 -8.94
CA ILE A 71 -5.52 -4.26 -10.26
C ILE A 71 -4.63 -5.50 -10.11
N VAL A 72 -3.61 -5.43 -9.26
CA VAL A 72 -2.69 -6.56 -9.00
C VAL A 72 -3.44 -7.74 -8.38
N GLY A 73 -4.27 -7.49 -7.37
CA GLY A 73 -5.11 -8.51 -6.74
C GLY A 73 -6.10 -9.15 -7.71
N PHE A 74 -6.68 -8.37 -8.62
CA PHE A 74 -7.55 -8.87 -9.69
C PHE A 74 -6.78 -9.81 -10.62
N PHE A 75 -5.63 -9.42 -11.15
CA PHE A 75 -4.83 -10.30 -12.03
C PHE A 75 -4.37 -11.57 -11.30
N GLY A 76 -4.01 -11.49 -10.03
CA GLY A 76 -3.68 -12.65 -9.20
C GLY A 76 -4.86 -13.61 -9.02
N CYS A 77 -6.04 -13.10 -8.65
CA CYS A 77 -7.25 -13.89 -8.45
C CYS A 77 -7.74 -14.54 -9.74
N PHE A 78 -7.92 -13.75 -10.80
CA PHE A 78 -8.44 -14.25 -12.08
C PHE A 78 -7.41 -15.11 -12.81
N GLY A 79 -6.12 -14.85 -12.66
CA GLY A 79 -5.05 -15.71 -13.14
C GLY A 79 -5.08 -17.09 -12.48
N ALA A 80 -5.29 -17.14 -11.17
CA ALA A 80 -5.47 -18.39 -10.43
C ALA A 80 -6.74 -19.13 -10.86
N VAL A 81 -7.89 -18.45 -10.88
CA VAL A 81 -9.19 -19.10 -11.18
C VAL A 81 -9.26 -19.60 -12.62
N ARG A 82 -8.89 -18.77 -13.60
CA ARG A 82 -9.00 -19.09 -15.04
C ARG A 82 -7.87 -19.95 -15.57
N GLU A 83 -6.85 -20.25 -14.75
CA GLU A 83 -5.65 -20.98 -15.18
C GLU A 83 -5.04 -20.40 -16.47
N SER A 84 -5.15 -19.07 -16.64
CA SER A 84 -4.66 -18.38 -17.83
C SER A 84 -3.22 -17.94 -17.62
N GLN A 85 -2.33 -18.49 -18.43
CA GLN A 85 -0.90 -18.17 -18.39
C GLN A 85 -0.62 -16.69 -18.66
N CYS A 86 -1.43 -16.05 -19.51
CA CYS A 86 -1.28 -14.63 -19.82
C CYS A 86 -1.58 -13.76 -18.59
N LEU A 87 -2.69 -14.01 -17.87
CA LEU A 87 -3.02 -13.27 -16.65
C LEU A 87 -1.99 -13.50 -15.54
N LEU A 88 -1.52 -14.74 -15.39
CA LEU A 88 -0.52 -15.08 -14.38
C LEU A 88 0.86 -14.47 -14.69
N ALA A 89 1.21 -14.36 -15.97
CA ALA A 89 2.37 -13.62 -16.43
C ALA A 89 2.22 -12.11 -16.21
N SER A 90 1.04 -11.52 -16.45
CA SER A 90 0.76 -10.12 -16.12
C SER A 90 0.91 -9.86 -14.62
N PHE A 91 0.38 -10.74 -13.77
CA PHE A 91 0.57 -10.66 -12.31
C PHE A 91 2.05 -10.69 -11.92
N PHE A 92 2.83 -11.63 -12.48
CA PHE A 92 4.27 -11.70 -12.24
C PHE A 92 5.00 -10.43 -12.70
N ALA A 93 4.69 -9.92 -13.90
CA ALA A 93 5.29 -8.70 -14.43
C ALA A 93 4.98 -7.48 -13.56
N CYS A 94 3.74 -7.34 -13.08
CA CYS A 94 3.36 -6.29 -12.15
C CYS A 94 4.15 -6.38 -10.83
N LEU A 95 4.26 -7.57 -10.24
CA LEU A 95 5.05 -7.77 -9.01
C LEU A 95 6.53 -7.43 -9.22
N MET A 96 7.11 -7.81 -10.35
CA MET A 96 8.50 -7.48 -10.70
C MET A 96 8.72 -5.96 -10.78
N ILE A 97 7.78 -5.23 -11.41
CA ILE A 97 7.85 -3.77 -11.51
C ILE A 97 7.73 -3.13 -10.12
N ILE A 98 6.79 -3.58 -9.29
CA ILE A 98 6.58 -3.05 -7.94
C ILE A 98 7.80 -3.32 -7.07
N PHE A 99 8.38 -4.53 -7.13
CA PHE A 99 9.58 -4.87 -6.39
C PHE A 99 10.78 -3.99 -6.78
N GLY A 100 10.97 -3.71 -8.07
CA GLY A 100 11.99 -2.77 -8.54
C GLY A 100 11.75 -1.33 -8.06
N ALA A 101 10.50 -0.89 -8.05
CA ALA A 101 10.11 0.41 -7.52
C ALA A 101 10.31 0.50 -6.00
N GLU A 102 10.03 -0.57 -5.25
CA GLU A 102 10.23 -0.63 -3.80
C GLU A 102 11.71 -0.54 -3.42
N ILE A 103 12.58 -1.27 -4.13
CA ILE A 103 14.04 -1.16 -3.94
C ILE A 103 14.50 0.26 -4.24
N SER A 104 14.03 0.83 -5.36
CA SER A 104 14.41 2.18 -5.79
C SER A 104 13.95 3.25 -4.78
N ALA A 105 12.70 3.15 -4.31
CA ALA A 105 12.14 4.03 -3.29
C ALA A 105 12.84 3.85 -1.94
N GLY A 106 13.18 2.62 -1.56
CA GLY A 106 13.94 2.32 -0.33
C GLY A 106 15.34 2.95 -0.34
N VAL A 107 16.07 2.84 -1.46
CA VAL A 107 17.38 3.47 -1.62
C VAL A 107 17.25 4.99 -1.62
N PHE A 108 16.30 5.55 -2.39
CA PHE A 108 16.07 6.99 -2.43
C PHE A 108 15.69 7.55 -1.05
N GLY A 109 14.84 6.84 -0.31
CA GLY A 109 14.43 7.23 1.03
C GLY A 109 15.54 7.12 2.06
N PHE A 110 16.48 6.18 1.89
CA PHE A 110 17.65 6.11 2.75
C PHE A 110 18.61 7.29 2.55
N ILE A 111 18.82 7.71 1.29
CA ILE A 111 19.70 8.85 0.96
C ILE A 111 19.09 10.17 1.45
N ASN A 112 17.78 10.37 1.26
CA ASN A 112 17.09 11.64 1.58
C ASN A 112 16.22 11.55 2.83
N LYS A 113 16.65 10.77 3.84
CA LYS A 113 15.88 10.50 5.06
C LYS A 113 15.41 11.78 5.79
N GLU A 114 16.21 12.84 5.78
CA GLU A 114 15.91 14.09 6.48
C GLU A 114 14.76 14.84 5.81
N GLN A 115 14.76 14.91 4.47
CA GLN A 115 13.69 15.54 3.69
C GLN A 115 12.37 14.80 3.84
N ILE A 116 12.38 13.46 3.80
CA ILE A 116 11.16 12.65 3.94
C ILE A 116 10.53 12.84 5.32
N VAL A 117 11.35 12.90 6.38
CA VAL A 117 10.84 13.12 7.74
C VAL A 117 10.21 14.52 7.87
N GLU A 118 10.81 15.55 7.27
CA GLU A 118 10.26 16.90 7.28
C GLU A 118 8.92 16.98 6.51
N GLU A 119 8.83 16.32 5.35
CA GLU A 119 7.60 16.29 4.55
C GLU A 119 6.46 15.54 5.24
N VAL A 120 6.76 14.40 5.87
CA VAL A 120 5.79 13.64 6.69
C VAL A 120 5.34 14.47 7.89
N GLN A 121 6.26 15.18 8.55
CA GLN A 121 5.92 16.08 9.66
C GLN A 121 4.99 17.21 9.20
N LYS A 122 5.33 17.84 8.07
CA LYS A 122 4.51 18.90 7.48
C LYS A 122 3.11 18.41 7.14
N PHE A 123 2.98 17.19 6.61
CA PHE A 123 1.68 16.56 6.35
C PHE A 123 0.87 16.32 7.63
N TYR A 124 1.51 15.80 8.68
CA TYR A 124 0.84 15.51 9.95
C TYR A 124 0.38 16.78 10.67
N SER A 125 1.21 17.83 10.69
CA SER A 125 0.83 19.12 11.27
C SER A 125 -0.29 19.79 10.49
N SER A 126 -0.29 19.65 9.16
CA SER A 126 -1.34 20.23 8.31
C SER A 126 -2.68 19.55 8.58
N SER A 127 -2.72 18.22 8.62
CA SER A 127 -3.95 17.44 8.90
C SER A 127 -4.59 17.73 10.27
N ILE A 128 -3.83 18.34 11.20
CA ILE A 128 -4.28 18.63 12.58
C ILE A 128 -4.67 20.10 12.77
N ALA A 129 -4.03 21.02 12.05
CA ALA A 129 -4.44 22.42 12.04
C ALA A 129 -5.91 22.55 11.60
N ASP A 130 -6.31 21.76 10.61
CA ASP A 130 -7.68 21.72 10.07
C ASP A 130 -8.72 21.26 11.11
N ALA A 131 -8.36 20.35 12.02
CA ALA A 131 -9.24 19.88 13.09
C ALA A 131 -9.43 20.89 14.25
N THR A 132 -8.63 21.96 14.27
CA THR A 132 -8.49 22.87 15.44
C THR A 132 -9.36 24.12 15.34
N ASN A 133 -9.94 24.46 14.18
CA ASN A 133 -10.68 25.71 13.97
C ASN A 133 -12.15 25.72 14.44
N SER A 134 -12.65 24.66 15.08
CA SER A 134 -13.92 24.73 15.82
C SER A 134 -13.74 25.47 17.16
N ASN A 135 -13.95 26.79 17.12
CA ASN A 135 -14.11 27.74 18.23
C ASN A 135 -13.10 27.63 19.39
N SER A 136 -12.14 28.55 19.41
CA SER A 136 -11.12 28.79 20.45
C SER A 136 -11.56 28.42 21.87
N THR A 137 -11.18 27.21 22.27
CA THR A 137 -11.34 26.68 23.63
C THR A 137 -9.98 26.16 24.08
N ALA A 138 -9.70 26.16 25.39
CA ALA A 138 -8.45 25.64 25.97
C ALA A 138 -8.04 24.23 25.46
N ILE A 139 -9.00 23.46 24.94
CA ILE A 139 -8.81 22.16 24.30
C ILE A 139 -7.93 22.26 23.04
N ALA A 140 -8.09 23.26 22.18
CA ALA A 140 -7.28 23.46 20.98
C ALA A 140 -5.79 23.68 21.31
N LEU A 141 -5.49 24.47 22.33
CA LEU A 141 -4.14 24.72 22.81
C LEU A 141 -3.51 23.48 23.47
N ILE A 142 -4.31 22.70 24.21
CA ILE A 142 -3.87 21.42 24.78
C ILE A 142 -3.66 20.39 23.66
N TYR A 143 -4.50 20.37 22.65
CA TYR A 143 -4.39 19.52 21.47
C TYR A 143 -3.11 19.87 20.68
N HIS A 144 -2.88 21.14 20.36
CA HIS A 144 -1.69 21.61 19.65
C HIS A 144 -0.39 21.40 20.47
N ARG A 145 -0.40 21.60 21.80
CA ARG A 145 0.76 21.26 22.66
C ARG A 145 1.04 19.77 22.74
N THR A 146 -0.01 18.95 22.84
CA THR A 146 0.13 17.50 22.94
C THR A 146 0.62 16.93 21.62
N VAL A 147 0.04 17.39 20.50
CA VAL A 147 0.42 17.01 19.15
C VAL A 147 1.79 17.54 18.74
N SER A 148 2.15 18.79 19.02
CA SER A 148 3.50 19.29 18.70
C SER A 148 4.59 18.55 19.48
N LYS A 149 4.32 18.21 20.75
CA LYS A 149 5.17 17.29 21.50
C LYS A 149 5.18 15.90 20.87
N THR A 150 4.04 15.36 20.47
CA THR A 150 3.95 14.08 19.74
C THR A 150 4.63 14.15 18.38
N SER A 151 4.67 15.27 17.68
CA SER A 151 5.29 15.43 16.35
C SER A 151 6.80 15.48 16.46
N ASN A 152 7.33 16.28 17.38
CA ASN A 152 8.78 16.28 17.68
C ASN A 152 9.21 14.94 18.27
N SER A 153 8.37 14.34 19.12
CA SER A 153 8.59 12.98 19.63
C SER A 153 8.44 11.93 18.53
N SER A 154 7.59 12.13 17.52
CA SER A 154 7.41 11.26 16.36
C SER A 154 8.58 11.37 15.41
N CYS A 155 9.26 12.51 15.28
CA CYS A 155 10.51 12.62 14.51
C CYS A 155 11.68 11.93 15.21
N ASN A 156 11.75 12.06 16.54
CA ASN A 156 12.67 11.26 17.35
C ASN A 156 12.32 9.77 17.29
N PHE A 157 11.03 9.42 17.29
CA PHE A 157 10.52 8.05 17.17
C PHE A 157 10.70 7.49 15.75
N LEU A 158 10.59 8.28 14.69
CA LEU A 158 10.85 7.88 13.30
C LEU A 158 12.34 7.59 13.11
N ASN A 159 13.22 8.38 13.71
CA ASN A 159 14.65 8.07 13.74
C ASN A 159 14.96 6.83 14.59
N GLU A 160 14.36 6.72 15.79
CA GLU A 160 14.62 5.60 16.72
C GLU A 160 13.96 4.29 16.26
N LYS A 161 12.84 4.36 15.54
CA LYS A 161 12.03 3.23 15.07
C LYS A 161 12.03 3.10 13.55
N LEU A 162 12.98 3.75 12.89
CA LEU A 162 13.30 3.51 11.47
C LEU A 162 13.50 2.01 11.20
N HIS A 163 14.02 1.30 12.20
CA HIS A 163 14.18 -0.15 12.18
C HIS A 163 12.83 -0.89 12.03
N ILE A 164 11.74 -0.42 12.63
CA ILE A 164 10.39 -1.00 12.46
C ILE A 164 9.92 -0.80 11.03
N ILE A 165 10.10 0.40 10.45
CA ILE A 165 9.75 0.67 9.05
C ILE A 165 10.57 -0.22 8.12
N GLY A 166 11.85 -0.44 8.45
CA GLY A 166 12.71 -1.41 7.74
C GLY A 166 12.17 -2.84 7.80
N TYR A 167 11.70 -3.31 8.96
CA TYR A 167 11.07 -4.63 9.08
C TYR A 167 9.79 -4.75 8.27
N ILE A 168 8.97 -3.70 8.23
CA ILE A 168 7.75 -3.67 7.42
C ILE A 168 8.12 -3.80 5.93
N GLY A 169 9.11 -3.03 5.45
CA GLY A 169 9.59 -3.12 4.07
C GLY A 169 10.15 -4.49 3.72
N ILE A 170 10.95 -5.10 4.59
CA ILE A 170 11.45 -6.48 4.42
C ILE A 170 10.29 -7.49 4.35
N GLY A 171 9.26 -7.30 5.18
CA GLY A 171 8.06 -8.14 5.17
C GLY A 171 7.29 -8.03 3.85
N ILE A 172 7.11 -6.81 3.35
CA ILE A 172 6.44 -6.53 2.07
C ILE A 172 7.22 -7.16 0.91
N ALA A 173 8.53 -6.92 0.85
CA ALA A 173 9.43 -7.55 -0.13
C ALA A 173 9.36 -9.08 -0.09
N GLY A 174 9.36 -9.67 1.11
CA GLY A 174 9.24 -11.12 1.30
C GLY A 174 7.91 -11.67 0.77
N VAL A 175 6.80 -10.99 1.06
CA VAL A 175 5.49 -11.32 0.53
C VAL A 175 5.45 -11.26 -1.00
N MET A 176 6.05 -10.23 -1.62
CA MET A 176 6.13 -10.12 -3.08
C MET A 176 6.92 -11.26 -3.69
N ILE A 177 8.07 -11.61 -3.11
CA ILE A 177 8.91 -12.74 -3.56
C ILE A 177 8.13 -14.05 -3.49
N ILE A 178 7.42 -14.29 -2.39
CA ILE A 178 6.57 -15.48 -2.25
C ILE A 178 5.47 -15.50 -3.33
N GLY A 179 4.84 -14.35 -3.58
CA GLY A 179 3.85 -14.21 -4.67
C GLY A 179 4.43 -14.50 -6.05
N MET A 180 5.64 -14.03 -6.33
CA MET A 180 6.37 -14.30 -7.58
C MET A 180 6.69 -15.78 -7.75
N ILE A 181 7.20 -16.43 -6.69
CA ILE A 181 7.51 -17.87 -6.70
C ILE A 181 6.24 -18.68 -6.98
N PHE A 182 5.16 -18.43 -6.25
CA PHE A 182 3.92 -19.17 -6.45
C PHE A 182 3.31 -18.93 -7.83
N SER A 183 3.39 -17.70 -8.34
CA SER A 183 2.97 -17.39 -9.71
C SER A 183 3.77 -18.19 -10.75
N MET A 184 5.10 -18.23 -10.63
CA MET A 184 5.96 -18.97 -11.56
C MET A 184 5.71 -20.49 -11.48
N VAL A 185 5.59 -21.04 -10.28
CA VAL A 185 5.29 -22.48 -10.08
C VAL A 185 3.94 -22.84 -10.69
N LEU A 186 2.90 -22.04 -10.44
CA LEU A 186 1.57 -22.27 -10.99
C LEU A 186 1.57 -22.11 -12.53
N CYS A 187 2.32 -21.13 -13.07
CA CYS A 187 2.41 -20.92 -14.51
C CYS A 187 3.13 -22.07 -15.22
N CYS A 188 4.23 -22.57 -14.63
CA CYS A 188 4.94 -23.76 -15.11
C CYS A 188 4.06 -25.01 -15.06
N ALA A 189 3.26 -25.18 -14.01
CA ALA A 189 2.35 -26.30 -13.87
C ALA A 189 1.23 -26.29 -14.92
N ILE A 190 0.66 -25.11 -15.19
CA ILE A 190 -0.35 -24.93 -16.26
C ILE A 190 0.28 -25.21 -17.62
N ARG A 191 1.50 -24.68 -17.89
CA ARG A 191 2.23 -24.96 -19.15
C ARG A 191 2.42 -26.45 -19.36
N ASN A 192 2.96 -27.13 -18.34
CA ASN A 192 3.20 -28.56 -18.40
C ASN A 192 1.90 -29.32 -18.66
N SER A 193 0.78 -28.91 -18.05
CA SER A 193 -0.53 -29.55 -18.25
C SER A 193 -1.09 -29.36 -19.67
N ARG A 194 -0.75 -28.27 -20.36
CA ARG A 194 -1.17 -28.01 -21.75
C ARG A 194 -0.38 -28.86 -22.76
N GLU A 195 0.89 -29.15 -22.50
CA GLU A 195 1.73 -29.93 -23.43
C GLU A 195 1.48 -31.44 -23.38
N VAL A 196 0.74 -31.95 -22.38
CA VAL A 196 0.36 -33.38 -22.29
C VAL A 196 -0.98 -33.70 -22.95
N ILE A 197 -1.68 -32.70 -23.53
CA ILE A 197 -2.98 -32.83 -24.19
C ILE A 197 -2.79 -32.59 -25.69
#